data_AF-A0A815GFH6-F1
#
_entry.id   AF-A0A815GFH6-F1
#
_cell.length_a   1.000
_cell.length_b   1.000
_cell.length_c   1.000
_cell.angle_alpha   90.00
_cell.angle_beta   90.00
_cell.angle_gamma   90.00
#
_symmetry.space_group_name_H-M   'P 1'
#
loop_
_entity.id
_entity.type
_entity.pdbx_description
1 polymer ?
#
loop_
_entity_poly.entity_id
_entity_poly.type
_entity_poly.pdbx_seq_one_letter_code
_entity_poly.pdbx_strand_id
1 'polypeptide(L)'
;MTSIERVLEYCLLEQEPPAQAPPKYRPSANWPSRGQIIFKNVSMSHSNESNSSVALDNICLNIQAGEKVGIVGRTGAGKSSFIQTIFRMGTLVNGQILIDNIDISTVGLDDVRRRISIIPQDPVLFTGTM
;
A
#
# COMPACT_ATOMS: atom_id res chain seq x y z
N MET A 1 0.48 36.23 -13.15
CA MET A 1 1.79 35.85 -12.56
C MET A 1 1.60 34.70 -11.57
N THR A 2 0.74 34.86 -10.56
CA THR A 2 0.44 33.85 -9.52
C THR A 2 -0.08 32.49 -10.03
N SER A 3 -0.79 32.43 -11.16
CA SER A 3 -1.29 31.16 -11.71
C SER A 3 -0.19 30.27 -12.30
N ILE A 4 0.85 30.86 -12.89
CA ILE A 4 1.97 30.10 -13.46
C ILE A 4 2.82 29.50 -12.34
N GLU A 5 3.05 30.27 -11.27
CA GLU A 5 3.79 29.84 -10.08
C GLU A 5 3.13 28.61 -9.43
N ARG A 6 1.79 28.59 -9.29
CA ARG A 6 1.06 27.44 -8.74
C ARG A 6 1.15 26.19 -9.60
N VAL A 7 1.13 26.32 -10.93
CA VAL A 7 1.28 25.16 -11.82
C VAL A 7 2.69 24.58 -11.67
N LEU A 8 3.71 25.44 -11.63
CA LEU A 8 5.09 25.01 -11.41
C LEU A 8 5.27 24.37 -10.04
N GLU A 9 4.62 24.87 -9.00
CA GLU A 9 4.62 24.29 -7.66
C GLU A 9 4.13 22.83 -7.68
N TYR A 10 3.01 22.54 -8.35
CA TYR A 10 2.51 21.16 -8.48
C TYR A 10 3.45 20.24 -9.26
N CYS A 11 4.17 20.76 -10.26
CA CYS A 11 5.14 19.97 -11.03
C CYS A 11 6.38 19.57 -10.19
N LEU A 12 6.62 20.26 -9.08
CA LEU A 12 7.79 20.07 -8.22
C LEU A 12 7.50 19.29 -6.92
N LEU A 13 6.24 18.89 -6.71
CA LEU A 13 5.87 18.07 -5.54
C LEU A 13 6.57 16.71 -5.57
N GLU A 14 6.80 16.17 -4.37
CA GLU A 14 7.27 14.80 -4.20
C GLU A 14 6.28 13.83 -4.86
N GLN A 15 6.80 13.01 -5.76
CA GLN A 15 5.98 12.02 -6.47
C GLN A 15 5.92 10.72 -5.68
N GLU A 16 4.81 10.00 -5.84
CA GLU A 16 4.70 8.64 -5.32
C GLU A 16 5.73 7.71 -5.99
N PRO A 17 6.06 6.56 -5.36
CA PRO A 17 6.91 5.56 -5.97
C PRO A 17 6.44 5.20 -7.39
N PRO A 18 7.36 4.81 -8.29
CA PRO A 18 7.02 4.59 -9.68
C PRO A 18 5.97 3.49 -9.85
N ALA A 19 5.02 3.73 -10.77
CA ALA A 19 3.98 2.76 -11.11
C ALA A 19 4.57 1.42 -11.58
N GLN A 20 5.66 1.47 -12.34
CA GLN A 20 6.38 0.29 -12.83
C GLN A 20 7.77 0.22 -12.21
N ALA A 21 8.14 -0.95 -11.69
CA ALA A 21 9.50 -1.17 -11.22
C ALA A 21 10.48 -1.37 -12.39
N PRO A 22 11.79 -1.11 -12.18
CA PRO A 22 12.82 -1.51 -13.12
C PRO A 22 12.71 -3.01 -13.45
N PRO A 23 13.10 -3.47 -14.66
CA PRO A 23 12.95 -4.86 -15.09
C PRO A 23 13.51 -5.89 -14.10
N LYS A 24 14.59 -5.54 -13.39
CA LYS A 24 15.23 -6.36 -12.36
C LYS A 24 14.32 -6.69 -11.17
N TYR A 25 13.42 -5.80 -10.81
CA TYR A 25 12.53 -5.93 -9.64
C TYR A 25 11.10 -6.29 -10.02
N ARG A 26 10.84 -6.54 -11.31
CA ARG A 26 9.52 -6.92 -11.77
C ARG A 26 9.29 -8.40 -11.47
N PRO A 27 8.26 -8.75 -10.68
CA PRO A 27 7.98 -10.14 -10.40
C PRO A 27 7.49 -10.86 -11.67
N SER A 28 7.51 -12.19 -11.64
CA SER A 28 7.03 -13.00 -12.78
C SER A 28 5.58 -12.66 -13.14
N ALA A 29 5.19 -12.91 -14.40
CA ALA A 29 3.81 -12.70 -14.85
C ALA A 29 2.76 -13.52 -14.07
N ASN A 30 3.17 -14.56 -13.34
CA ASN A 30 2.28 -15.39 -12.53
C ASN A 30 2.28 -14.99 -11.04
N TRP A 31 3.01 -13.94 -10.65
CA TRP A 31 3.02 -13.47 -9.27
C TRP A 31 1.78 -12.62 -8.96
N PRO A 32 1.19 -12.73 -7.75
CA PRO A 32 1.47 -13.75 -6.75
C PRO A 32 0.91 -15.11 -7.19
N SER A 33 1.68 -16.18 -6.96
CA SER A 33 1.33 -17.55 -7.36
C SER A 33 0.58 -18.31 -6.26
N ARG A 34 0.84 -17.98 -4.99
CA ARG A 34 0.19 -18.60 -3.82
C ARG A 34 -0.58 -17.58 -2.99
N GLY A 35 -0.08 -16.36 -2.88
CA GLY A 35 -0.72 -15.28 -2.12
C GLY A 35 -0.45 -15.34 -0.62
N GLN A 36 0.70 -15.88 -0.19
CA GLN A 36 1.12 -15.77 1.21
C GLN A 36 1.52 -14.33 1.52
N ILE A 37 1.10 -13.78 2.66
CA ILE A 37 1.42 -12.40 3.08
C ILE A 37 2.13 -12.41 4.43
N ILE A 38 3.31 -11.78 4.51
CA ILE A 38 4.11 -11.71 5.74
C ILE A 38 4.40 -10.25 6.10
N PHE A 39 4.00 -9.85 7.30
CA PHE A 39 4.36 -8.59 7.94
C PHE A 39 5.54 -8.85 8.88
N LYS A 40 6.64 -8.11 8.69
CA LYS A 40 7.82 -8.18 9.55
C LYS A 40 8.06 -6.82 10.20
N ASN A 41 7.69 -6.69 11.47
CA ASN A 41 7.91 -5.50 12.29
C ASN A 41 7.40 -4.20 11.63
N VAL A 42 6.21 -4.28 11.03
CA VAL A 42 5.67 -3.19 10.22
C VAL A 42 5.11 -2.10 11.10
N SER A 43 5.66 -0.90 10.96
CA SER A 43 5.07 0.34 11.49
C SER A 43 4.75 1.29 10.34
N MET A 44 3.58 1.93 10.37
CA MET A 44 3.10 2.79 9.29
C MET A 44 2.55 4.12 9.81
N SER A 45 2.81 5.18 9.05
CA SER A 45 2.27 6.53 9.22
C SER A 45 1.47 6.95 7.98
N HIS A 46 0.46 7.79 8.18
CA HIS A 46 -0.29 8.42 7.09
C HIS A 46 0.47 9.58 6.42
N SER A 47 1.47 10.16 7.09
CA SER A 47 2.28 11.25 6.56
C SER A 47 3.77 10.92 6.65
N ASN A 48 4.54 11.46 5.70
CA ASN A 48 6.01 11.38 5.63
C ASN A 48 6.70 12.33 6.61
N GLU A 49 5.95 13.18 7.30
CA GLU A 49 6.50 14.13 8.26
C GLU A 49 7.12 13.40 9.47
N SER A 50 8.31 13.85 9.88
CA SER A 50 9.09 13.25 10.97
C SER A 50 8.37 13.21 12.33
N ASN A 51 7.36 14.05 12.54
CA ASN A 51 6.56 14.13 13.77
C ASN A 51 5.16 13.52 13.62
N SER A 52 4.88 12.81 12.52
CA SER A 52 3.58 12.20 12.30
C SER A 52 3.33 11.04 13.27
N SER A 53 2.10 10.91 13.76
CA SER A 53 1.72 9.82 14.64
C SER A 53 1.68 8.50 13.87
N VAL A 54 2.32 7.50 14.46
CA VAL A 54 2.30 6.13 13.93
C VAL A 54 0.89 5.54 14.08
N ALA A 55 0.27 5.17 12.97
CA ALA A 55 -1.08 4.61 12.92
C ALA A 55 -1.10 3.10 13.21
N LEU A 56 -0.02 2.40 12.83
CA LEU A 56 0.21 0.99 13.11
C LEU A 56 1.62 0.82 13.64
N ASP A 57 1.79 0.09 14.74
CA ASP A 57 3.10 -0.08 15.36
C ASP A 57 3.46 -1.56 15.51
N ASN A 58 4.64 -1.93 15.00
CA ASN A 58 5.29 -3.22 15.14
C ASN A 58 4.42 -4.45 14.84
N ILE A 59 3.72 -4.41 13.70
CA ILE A 59 2.87 -5.51 13.25
C ILE A 59 3.72 -6.68 12.72
N CYS A 60 3.55 -7.85 13.33
CA CYS A 60 4.15 -9.12 12.93
C CYS A 60 3.05 -10.15 12.69
N LEU A 61 2.89 -10.59 11.45
CA LEU A 61 1.82 -11.50 11.04
C LEU A 61 2.25 -12.33 9.85
N ASN A 62 1.77 -13.58 9.76
CA ASN A 62 1.99 -14.46 8.62
C ASN A 62 0.65 -15.09 8.21
N ILE A 63 0.06 -14.58 7.12
CA ILE A 63 -1.18 -15.09 6.53
C ILE A 63 -0.80 -16.14 5.49
N GLN A 64 -1.27 -17.38 5.69
CA GLN A 64 -0.98 -18.47 4.76
C GLN A 64 -1.76 -18.31 3.44
N ALA A 65 -1.21 -18.90 2.38
CA ALA A 65 -1.88 -18.96 1.09
C ALA A 65 -3.25 -19.65 1.21
N GLY A 66 -4.30 -19.00 0.71
CA GLY A 66 -5.68 -19.52 0.75
C GLY A 66 -6.38 -19.40 2.12
N GLU A 67 -5.72 -18.81 3.12
CA GLU A 67 -6.30 -18.62 4.45
C GLU A 67 -7.38 -17.54 4.45
N LYS A 68 -8.45 -17.76 5.22
CA LYS A 68 -9.51 -16.77 5.45
C LYS A 68 -9.31 -16.15 6.83
N VAL A 69 -8.95 -14.86 6.85
CA VAL A 69 -8.62 -14.14 8.09
C VAL A 69 -9.67 -13.06 8.37
N GLY A 70 -10.15 -13.01 9.61
CA GLY A 70 -11.00 -11.93 10.11
C GLY A 70 -10.20 -10.95 10.97
N ILE A 71 -10.33 -9.64 10.69
CA ILE A 71 -9.68 -8.59 11.49
C ILE A 71 -10.74 -7.89 12.34
N VAL A 72 -10.59 -7.95 13.67
CA VAL A 72 -11.51 -7.36 14.64
C VAL A 72 -10.82 -6.33 15.52
N GLY A 73 -11.58 -5.33 15.97
CA GLY A 73 -11.07 -4.27 16.85
C GLY A 73 -12.01 -3.08 16.88
N ARG A 74 -11.88 -2.23 17.92
CA ARG A 74 -12.69 -1.01 18.08
C ARG A 74 -12.52 -0.05 16.89
N THR A 75 -13.43 0.90 16.74
CA THR A 75 -13.24 2.03 15.82
C THR A 75 -11.94 2.77 16.14
N GLY A 76 -11.18 3.16 15.12
CA GLY A 76 -9.86 3.78 15.29
C GLY A 76 -8.70 2.82 15.57
N ALA A 77 -8.93 1.50 15.69
CA ALA A 77 -7.86 0.52 15.95
C ALA A 77 -6.92 0.24 14.75
N GLY A 78 -6.96 1.05 13.69
CA GLY A 78 -6.06 0.89 12.52
C GLY A 78 -6.45 -0.20 11.52
N LYS A 79 -7.66 -0.76 11.55
CA LYS A 79 -8.10 -1.83 10.62
C LYS A 79 -8.00 -1.40 9.15
N SER A 80 -8.51 -0.21 8.81
CA SER A 80 -8.42 0.33 7.45
C SER A 80 -6.97 0.67 7.08
N SER A 81 -6.20 1.22 8.03
CA SER A 81 -4.77 1.51 7.86
C SER A 81 -3.99 0.22 7.56
N PHE A 82 -4.32 -0.90 8.21
CA PHE A 82 -3.70 -2.20 7.95
C PHE A 82 -3.87 -2.61 6.48
N ILE A 83 -5.09 -2.50 5.94
CA ILE A 83 -5.36 -2.78 4.53
C ILE A 83 -4.59 -1.81 3.61
N GLN A 84 -4.51 -0.52 3.96
CA GLN A 84 -3.76 0.47 3.19
C GLN A 84 -2.27 0.16 3.07
N THR A 85 -1.66 -0.53 4.05
CA THR A 85 -0.25 -0.95 3.94
C THR A 85 -0.01 -1.94 2.80
N ILE A 86 -0.95 -2.87 2.58
CA ILE A 86 -0.88 -3.87 1.50
C ILE A 86 -0.99 -3.20 0.13
N PHE A 87 -1.86 -2.18 0.02
CA PHE A 87 -2.03 -1.37 -1.20
C PHE A 87 -0.94 -0.30 -1.39
N ARG A 88 0.00 -0.20 -0.45
CA ARG A 88 1.06 0.82 -0.43
C ARG A 88 0.49 2.23 -0.58
N MET A 89 -0.50 2.57 0.23
CA MET A 89 -1.15 3.88 0.28
C MET A 89 -0.71 4.73 1.49
N GLY A 90 0.16 4.19 2.34
CA GLY A 90 0.78 4.92 3.44
C GLY A 90 2.27 4.59 3.50
N THR A 91 3.01 5.32 4.32
CA THR A 91 4.46 5.21 4.37
C THR A 91 4.87 4.29 5.51
N LEU A 92 5.60 3.24 5.16
CA LEU A 92 6.21 2.37 6.15
C LEU A 92 7.34 3.15 6.83
N VAL A 93 7.21 3.34 8.13
CA VAL A 93 8.25 3.94 8.98
C VAL A 93 9.33 2.90 9.26
N ASN A 94 8.92 1.65 9.47
CA ASN A 94 9.80 0.51 9.74
C ASN A 94 9.19 -0.80 9.22
N GLY A 95 10.04 -1.80 9.06
CA GLY A 95 9.65 -3.15 8.67
C GLY A 95 9.43 -3.32 7.17
N GLN A 96 8.87 -4.46 6.79
CA GLN A 96 8.59 -4.81 5.40
C GLN A 96 7.40 -5.75 5.29
N ILE A 97 6.76 -5.72 4.12
CA ILE A 97 5.62 -6.59 3.79
C ILE A 97 6.04 -7.45 2.60
N LEU A 98 5.94 -8.76 2.76
CA LEU A 98 6.27 -9.72 1.72
C LEU A 98 5.00 -10.36 1.18
N ILE A 99 4.89 -10.47 -0.15
CA ILE A 99 3.89 -11.32 -0.80
C ILE A 99 4.62 -12.39 -1.61
N ASP A 100 4.36 -13.66 -1.30
CA ASP A 100 5.09 -14.82 -1.84
C ASP A 100 6.62 -14.67 -1.73
N ASN A 101 7.09 -14.20 -0.56
CA ASN A 101 8.51 -13.91 -0.25
C ASN A 101 9.15 -12.77 -1.05
N ILE A 102 8.38 -11.99 -1.81
CA ILE A 102 8.86 -10.79 -2.49
C ILE A 102 8.46 -9.55 -1.70
N ASP A 103 9.41 -8.68 -1.38
CA ASP A 103 9.13 -7.39 -0.74
C ASP A 103 8.41 -6.45 -1.70
N ILE A 104 7.17 -6.10 -1.35
CA ILE A 104 6.32 -5.26 -2.18
C ILE A 104 6.82 -3.82 -2.30
N SER A 105 7.73 -3.39 -1.41
CA SER A 105 8.38 -2.07 -1.50
C SER A 105 9.20 -1.93 -2.79
N THR A 106 9.75 -3.05 -3.29
CA THR A 106 10.61 -3.11 -4.48
C THR A 106 9.84 -3.26 -5.80
N VAL A 107 8.57 -3.64 -5.72
CA VAL A 107 7.69 -3.89 -6.89
C VAL A 107 7.03 -2.57 -7.32
N GLY A 108 6.63 -2.44 -8.59
CA GLY A 108 5.89 -1.26 -9.06
C GLY A 108 4.48 -1.20 -8.45
N LEU A 109 3.97 0.00 -8.16
CA LEU A 109 2.63 0.16 -7.56
C LEU A 109 1.53 -0.49 -8.41
N ASP A 110 1.59 -0.36 -9.74
CA ASP A 110 0.61 -0.97 -10.65
C ASP A 110 0.64 -2.51 -10.59
N ASP A 111 1.84 -3.08 -10.53
CA ASP A 111 2.02 -4.54 -10.51
C ASP A 111 1.46 -5.14 -9.19
N VAL A 112 1.58 -4.42 -8.06
CA VAL A 112 0.94 -4.81 -6.79
C VAL A 112 -0.57 -4.61 -6.83
N ARG A 113 -1.03 -3.39 -7.14
CA ARG A 113 -2.44 -2.98 -7.03
C ARG A 113 -3.35 -3.71 -8.03
N ARG A 114 -2.84 -4.15 -9.19
CA ARG A 114 -3.60 -4.98 -10.15
C ARG A 114 -3.82 -6.42 -9.69
N ARG A 115 -3.04 -6.92 -8.73
CA ARG A 115 -3.08 -8.31 -8.25
C ARG A 115 -3.90 -8.50 -6.98
N ILE A 116 -4.38 -7.41 -6.39
CA ILE A 116 -5.12 -7.41 -5.13
C ILE A 116 -6.44 -6.70 -5.35
N SER A 117 -7.54 -7.31 -4.90
CA SER A 117 -8.89 -6.73 -4.98
C SER A 117 -9.35 -6.28 -3.60
N ILE A 118 -10.07 -5.16 -3.57
CA ILE A 118 -10.68 -4.61 -2.36
C ILE A 118 -12.09 -4.14 -2.66
N ILE A 119 -12.98 -4.30 -1.68
CA ILE A 119 -14.28 -3.64 -1.64
C ILE A 119 -14.16 -2.52 -0.61
N PRO A 120 -14.23 -1.24 -1.01
CA PRO A 120 -14.11 -0.12 -0.08
C PRO A 120 -15.31 -0.06 0.87
N GLN A 121 -15.13 0.56 2.04
CA GLN A 121 -16.21 0.77 3.00
C GLN A 121 -17.32 1.67 2.42
N ASP A 122 -16.92 2.76 1.76
CA ASP A 122 -17.81 3.65 1.02
C ASP A 122 -17.62 3.41 -0.49
N PRO A 123 -18.58 2.74 -1.18
CA PRO A 123 -18.48 2.50 -2.61
C PRO A 123 -18.65 3.80 -3.39
N VAL A 124 -17.68 4.08 -4.27
CA VAL A 124 -17.74 5.21 -5.20
C VAL A 124 -18.03 4.69 -6.60
N LEU A 125 -19.08 5.21 -7.25
CA LEU A 125 -19.43 4.91 -8.63
C LEU A 125 -19.16 6.15 -9.48
N PHE A 126 -18.41 5.98 -10.57
CA PHE A 126 -18.20 7.05 -11.53
C PHE A 126 -19.39 7.15 -12.48
N THR A 127 -19.77 8.36 -12.88
CA THR A 127 -20.80 8.58 -13.88
C THR A 127 -20.31 8.10 -15.24
N GLY A 128 -21.07 7.20 -15.87
CA GLY A 128 -20.73 6.58 -17.15
C GLY A 128 -21.70 5.46 -17.48
N THR A 129 -21.42 4.72 -18.55
CA THR A 129 -22.16 3.51 -18.89
C THR A 129 -21.64 2.32 -18.08
N MET A 130 -22.54 1.41 -17.71
CA MET A 130 -22.17 0.08 -17.22
C MET A 130 -21.81 -0.86 -18.38
#